data_AF-A0A2M8C994-F1
#
_entry.id   AF-A0A2M8C994-F1
#
_cell.length_a   1.000
_cell.length_b   1.000
_cell.length_c   1.000
_cell.angle_alpha   90.00
_cell.angle_beta   90.00
_cell.angle_gamma   90.00
#
_symmetry.space_group_name_H-M   'P 1'
#
loop_
_entity.id
_entity.type
_entity.pdbx_description
1 polymer ?
#
loop_
_entity_poly.entity_id
_entity_poly.type
_entity_poly.pdbx_seq_one_letter_code
_entity_poly.pdbx_strand_id
1 'polypeptide(L)'
;MKIGLYHLISEMNNEAYIDSTLKSFMFKIEEKLAEKFENINLKNINEKDYFPLIFIKSGGVEGKFKQFFKLIKGPYLLLSSGLHNSLAASLEIASFLRQQGEKVEILHGDSDYIAQRIKELKKVFEIKNKLSTL
;
A
#
# COMPACT_ATOMS: atom_id res chain seq x y z
N MET A 1 1.45 -7.25 14.84
CA MET A 1 2.09 -6.34 13.85
C MET A 1 1.14 -5.18 13.56
N LYS A 2 1.62 -3.95 13.33
CA LYS A 2 0.75 -2.80 12.96
C LYS A 2 0.61 -2.67 11.46
N ILE A 3 -0.43 -2.02 10.95
CA ILE A 3 -0.60 -1.79 9.50
C ILE A 3 0.09 -0.48 9.11
N GLY A 4 1.26 -0.58 8.49
CA GLY A 4 2.03 0.57 8.06
C GLY A 4 1.63 1.02 6.65
N LEU A 5 1.34 2.29 6.46
CA LEU A 5 0.87 2.86 5.20
C LEU A 5 1.85 3.91 4.68
N TYR A 6 2.56 3.59 3.60
CA TYR A 6 3.40 4.53 2.87
C TYR A 6 2.59 5.19 1.76
N HIS A 7 2.49 6.52 1.82
CA HIS A 7 1.68 7.31 0.89
C HIS A 7 2.50 7.69 -0.34
N LEU A 8 2.02 7.31 -1.52
CA LEU A 8 2.60 7.71 -2.79
C LEU A 8 1.63 8.60 -3.57
N ILE A 9 2.04 9.86 -3.74
CA ILE A 9 1.29 10.91 -4.42
C ILE A 9 2.20 11.65 -5.40
N SER A 10 1.62 12.10 -6.52
CA SER A 10 2.34 12.91 -7.51
C SER A 10 2.53 14.33 -6.98
N GLU A 11 3.68 14.91 -7.28
CA GLU A 11 4.06 16.28 -6.88
C GLU A 11 3.20 17.36 -7.56
N MET A 12 2.52 17.01 -8.65
CA MET A 12 1.68 17.93 -9.41
C MET A 12 0.29 18.14 -8.81
N ASN A 13 -0.08 17.36 -7.79
CA ASN A 13 -1.43 17.37 -7.23
C ASN A 13 -1.52 18.18 -5.93
N ASN A 14 -2.67 18.82 -5.71
CA ASN A 14 -2.99 19.43 -4.41
C ASN A 14 -3.23 18.32 -3.38
N GLU A 15 -2.21 18.00 -2.59
CA GLU A 15 -2.24 16.92 -1.61
C GLU A 15 -3.39 17.04 -0.61
N ALA A 16 -3.66 18.25 -0.11
CA ALA A 16 -4.75 18.48 0.84
C ALA A 16 -6.13 18.16 0.22
N TYR A 17 -6.33 18.51 -1.06
CA TYR A 17 -7.54 18.14 -1.79
C TYR A 17 -7.66 16.61 -1.94
N ILE A 18 -6.59 15.96 -2.41
CA ILE A 18 -6.59 14.49 -2.58
C ILE A 18 -6.90 13.79 -1.26
N ASP A 19 -6.28 14.21 -0.16
CA ASP A 19 -6.50 13.64 1.17
C ASP A 19 -7.93 13.78 1.64
N SER A 20 -8.53 14.95 1.42
CA SER A 20 -9.93 15.19 1.79
C SER A 20 -10.88 14.20 1.10
N THR A 21 -10.64 13.90 -0.18
CA THR A 21 -11.49 12.98 -0.96
C THR A 21 -11.27 11.50 -0.60
N LEU A 22 -10.04 11.13 -0.23
CA LEU A 22 -9.69 9.75 0.12
C LEU A 22 -10.06 9.41 1.58
N LYS A 23 -10.36 10.41 2.41
CA LYS A 23 -10.69 10.21 3.83
C LYS A 23 -11.83 9.23 4.05
N SER A 24 -12.92 9.32 3.29
CA SER A 24 -14.06 8.40 3.42
C SER A 24 -13.70 6.97 3.02
N PHE A 25 -12.88 6.81 1.97
CA PHE A 25 -12.39 5.51 1.53
C PHE A 25 -11.51 4.85 2.59
N MET A 26 -10.55 5.59 3.16
CA MET A 26 -9.68 5.12 4.24
C MET A 26 -10.48 4.74 5.49
N PHE A 27 -11.38 5.63 5.93
CA PHE A 27 -12.19 5.41 7.12
C PHE A 27 -13.01 4.11 7.04
N LYS A 28 -13.63 3.83 5.89
CA LYS A 28 -14.40 2.60 5.68
C LYS A 28 -13.54 1.35 5.84
N ILE A 29 -12.31 1.35 5.34
CA ILE A 29 -11.40 0.21 5.47
C ILE A 29 -10.98 0.04 6.93
N GLU A 30 -10.60 1.13 7.62
CA GLU A 30 -10.22 1.10 9.05
C GLU A 30 -11.35 0.58 9.94
N GLU A 31 -12.60 1.00 9.67
CA GLU A 31 -13.79 0.53 10.40
C GLU A 31 -13.94 -1.00 10.28
N LYS A 32 -13.78 -1.54 9.07
CA LYS A 32 -13.88 -3.00 8.80
C LYS A 32 -12.68 -3.77 9.33
N LEU A 33 -11.51 -3.14 9.42
CA LEU A 33 -10.32 -3.69 10.06
C LEU A 33 -10.43 -3.71 11.59
N ALA A 34 -11.23 -2.81 12.17
CA ALA A 34 -11.19 -2.46 13.58
C ALA A 34 -9.78 -2.03 14.05
N GLU A 35 -9.00 -1.45 13.13
CA GLU A 35 -7.61 -1.03 13.32
C GLU A 35 -7.31 0.13 12.37
N LYS A 36 -6.51 1.10 12.82
CA LYS A 36 -6.10 2.26 12.01
C LYS A 36 -4.82 1.98 11.24
N PHE A 37 -4.65 2.68 10.12
CA PHE A 37 -3.38 2.74 9.42
C PHE A 37 -2.40 3.64 10.18
N GLU A 38 -1.14 3.21 10.28
CA GLU A 38 -0.04 4.03 10.76
C GLU A 38 0.74 4.59 9.58
N ASN A 39 0.80 5.91 9.44
CA ASN A 39 1.58 6.53 8.38
C ASN A 39 3.07 6.29 8.62
N ILE A 40 3.73 5.66 7.65
CA ILE A 40 5.15 5.36 7.73
C ILE A 40 5.93 6.03 6.60
N ASN A 41 7.21 6.27 6.84
CA ASN A 41 8.15 6.71 5.82
C ASN A 41 8.83 5.53 5.16
N LEU A 42 9.46 5.76 4.00
CA LEU A 42 10.20 4.74 3.26
C LEU A 42 11.31 4.08 4.12
N LYS A 43 11.88 4.80 5.08
CA LYS A 43 12.88 4.25 6.01
C LYS A 43 12.33 3.12 6.90
N ASN A 44 11.04 3.20 7.23
CA ASN A 44 10.37 2.27 8.16
C ASN A 44 9.61 1.14 7.43
N ILE A 45 9.48 1.21 6.09
CA ILE A 45 8.66 0.26 5.30
C ILE A 45 9.09 -1.21 5.41
N ASN A 46 10.33 -1.44 5.82
CA ASN A 46 10.89 -2.78 5.98
C ASN A 46 11.01 -3.24 7.43
N GLU A 47 10.53 -2.45 8.40
CA GLU A 47 10.60 -2.82 9.81
C GLU A 47 9.64 -3.96 10.13
N LYS A 48 10.08 -4.90 10.97
CA LYS A 48 9.33 -6.12 11.30
C LYS A 48 8.03 -5.84 12.08
N ASP A 49 7.92 -4.66 12.66
CA ASP A 49 6.74 -4.24 13.42
C ASP A 49 5.57 -3.84 12.51
N TYR A 50 5.83 -3.61 11.22
CA TYR A 50 4.83 -3.22 10.24
C TYR A 50 4.49 -4.33 9.25
N PHE A 51 3.20 -4.40 8.92
CA PHE A 51 2.68 -4.98 7.70
C PHE A 51 2.61 -3.85 6.68
N PRO A 52 3.53 -3.78 5.70
CA PRO A 52 3.68 -2.62 4.84
C PRO A 52 2.68 -2.63 3.68
N LEU A 53 1.97 -1.51 3.51
CA LEU A 53 1.14 -1.18 2.36
C LEU A 53 1.66 0.09 1.69
N ILE A 54 1.61 0.11 0.36
CA ILE A 54 1.94 1.28 -0.45
C ILE A 54 0.63 1.83 -0.99
N PHE A 55 0.19 2.97 -0.47
CA PHE A 55 -1.03 3.61 -0.93
C PHE A 55 -0.76 4.48 -2.15
N ILE A 56 -1.30 4.08 -3.29
CA ILE A 56 -1.24 4.85 -4.52
C ILE A 56 -2.38 5.86 -4.47
N LYS A 57 -2.09 7.12 -4.12
CA LYS A 57 -3.13 8.16 -3.92
C LYS A 57 -3.58 8.81 -5.22
N SER A 58 -2.73 8.80 -6.24
CA SER A 58 -2.99 9.43 -7.53
C SER A 58 -2.24 8.74 -8.67
N GLY A 59 -2.63 9.07 -9.90
CA GLY A 59 -1.85 8.81 -11.10
C GLY A 59 -0.53 9.60 -11.16
N GLY A 60 0.34 9.24 -12.10
CA GLY A 60 1.58 9.98 -12.39
C GLY A 60 2.66 9.80 -11.34
N VAL A 61 2.67 8.66 -10.65
CA VAL A 61 3.61 8.35 -9.56
C VAL A 61 4.63 7.28 -9.93
N GLU A 62 4.53 6.70 -11.12
CA GLU A 62 5.33 5.57 -11.60
C GLU A 62 6.80 5.95 -11.67
N GLY A 63 7.10 7.15 -12.16
CA GLY A 63 8.47 7.70 -12.22
C GLY A 63 9.09 7.82 -10.83
N LYS A 64 8.32 8.34 -9.86
CA LYS A 64 8.74 8.46 -8.46
C LYS A 64 8.95 7.08 -7.82
N PHE A 65 8.02 6.15 -8.03
CA PHE A 65 8.13 4.77 -7.54
C PHE A 65 9.40 4.08 -8.03
N LYS A 66 9.71 4.19 -9.33
CA LYS A 66 10.90 3.58 -9.96
C LYS A 66 12.22 4.06 -9.37
N GLN A 67 12.26 5.25 -8.75
CA GLN A 67 13.48 5.77 -8.13
C GLN A 67 13.83 5.06 -6.82
N PHE A 68 12.83 4.51 -6.11
CA PHE A 68 13.04 3.98 -4.76
C PHE A 68 12.59 2.53 -4.56
N PHE A 69 11.92 1.89 -5.53
CA PHE A 69 11.34 0.55 -5.33
C PHE A 69 12.34 -0.48 -4.78
N LYS A 70 13.60 -0.45 -5.24
CA LYS A 70 14.68 -1.36 -4.77
C LYS A 70 14.98 -1.25 -3.27
N LEU A 71 14.55 -0.18 -2.61
CA LEU A 71 14.69 0.00 -1.17
C LEU A 71 13.62 -0.79 -0.39
N ILE A 72 12.57 -1.26 -1.03
CA ILE A 72 11.46 -2.00 -0.40
C ILE A 72 11.74 -3.50 -0.52
N LYS A 73 11.68 -4.20 0.62
CA LYS A 73 11.75 -5.66 0.67
C LYS A 73 10.36 -6.20 0.38
N GLY A 74 10.19 -6.80 -0.80
CA GLY A 74 8.92 -7.38 -1.23
C GLY A 74 8.37 -8.45 -0.26
N PRO A 75 7.09 -8.84 -0.40
CA PRO A 75 6.23 -8.53 -1.54
C PRO A 75 5.66 -7.11 -1.53
N TYR A 76 5.39 -6.55 -2.72
CA TYR A 76 4.81 -5.22 -2.88
C TYR A 76 3.28 -5.30 -2.79
N LEU A 77 2.69 -4.61 -1.82
CA LEU A 77 1.25 -4.58 -1.61
C LEU A 77 0.75 -3.16 -1.91
N LEU A 78 0.06 -2.99 -3.04
CA LEU A 78 -0.41 -1.70 -3.52
C LEU A 78 -1.87 -1.51 -3.12
N LEU A 79 -2.15 -0.59 -2.21
CA LEU A 79 -3.51 -0.16 -1.93
C LEU A 79 -3.92 0.87 -2.98
N SER A 80 -5.10 0.68 -3.57
CA SER A 80 -5.60 1.54 -4.64
C SER A 80 -7.06 1.90 -4.43
N SER A 81 -7.40 3.14 -4.74
CA SER A 81 -8.77 3.64 -4.75
C SER A 81 -9.32 3.78 -6.17
N GLY A 82 -10.64 3.98 -6.30
CA GLY A 82 -11.27 4.38 -7.56
C GLY A 82 -11.09 5.87 -7.92
N LEU A 83 -10.32 6.63 -7.13
CA LEU A 83 -10.17 8.09 -7.28
C LEU A 83 -8.79 8.46 -7.83
N HIS A 84 -8.69 9.66 -8.40
CA HIS A 84 -7.44 10.30 -8.86
C HIS A 84 -6.55 9.44 -9.76
N ASN A 85 -7.14 8.53 -10.54
CA ASN A 85 -6.42 7.59 -11.40
C ASN A 85 -5.46 6.63 -10.63
N SER A 86 -5.76 6.36 -9.36
CA SER A 86 -4.97 5.48 -8.48
C SER A 86 -4.85 4.05 -9.03
N LEU A 87 -5.93 3.47 -9.57
CA LEU A 87 -5.90 2.11 -10.10
C LEU A 87 -5.02 1.99 -11.34
N ALA A 88 -5.10 2.94 -12.28
CA ALA A 88 -4.26 2.91 -13.48
C ALA A 88 -2.78 2.95 -13.11
N ALA A 89 -2.38 3.86 -12.21
CA ALA A 89 -1.01 3.91 -11.71
C ALA A 89 -0.59 2.62 -10.97
N SER A 90 -1.51 2.01 -10.22
CA SER A 90 -1.25 0.75 -9.54
C SER A 90 -1.00 -0.39 -10.53
N LEU A 91 -1.75 -0.44 -11.65
CA LEU A 91 -1.55 -1.40 -12.73
C LEU A 91 -0.23 -1.18 -13.46
N GLU A 92 0.14 0.07 -13.73
CA GLU A 92 1.43 0.42 -14.34
C GLU A 92 2.61 0.04 -13.45
N ILE A 93 2.55 0.37 -12.16
CA ILE A 93 3.54 -0.03 -11.17
C ILE A 93 3.62 -1.56 -11.06
N ALA A 94 2.48 -2.24 -11.00
CA ALA A 94 2.45 -3.70 -10.92
C ALA A 94 3.05 -4.35 -12.19
N SER A 95 2.77 -3.80 -13.37
CA SER A 95 3.39 -4.25 -14.63
C SER A 95 4.90 -4.09 -14.58
N PHE A 96 5.39 -2.92 -14.15
CA PHE A 96 6.81 -2.67 -13.97
C PHE A 96 7.46 -3.65 -12.97
N LEU A 97 6.87 -3.85 -11.79
CA LEU A 97 7.38 -4.77 -10.78
C LEU A 97 7.47 -6.21 -11.30
N ARG A 98 6.42 -6.68 -12.01
CA ARG A 98 6.43 -8.00 -12.64
C ARG A 98 7.53 -8.15 -13.68
N GLN A 99 7.82 -7.10 -14.47
CA GLN A 99 8.95 -7.09 -15.40
C GLN A 99 10.32 -7.15 -14.69
N GLN A 100 10.41 -6.66 -13.45
CA GLN A 100 11.60 -6.80 -12.61
C GLN A 100 11.68 -8.15 -11.88
N GLY A 101 10.71 -9.06 -12.08
CA GLY A 101 10.64 -10.34 -11.38
C GLY A 101 10.09 -10.25 -9.95
N GLU A 102 9.52 -9.10 -9.56
CA GLU A 102 9.00 -8.86 -8.22
C GLU A 102 7.57 -9.37 -8.05
N LYS A 103 7.26 -9.82 -6.83
CA LYS A 103 5.88 -10.19 -6.45
C LYS A 103 5.10 -8.95 -6.03
N VAL A 104 3.97 -8.73 -6.68
CA VAL A 104 3.09 -7.58 -6.42
C VAL A 104 1.63 -8.01 -6.36
N GLU A 105 0.90 -7.45 -5.40
CA GLU A 105 -0.55 -7.59 -5.29
C GLU A 105 -1.20 -6.20 -5.20
N ILE A 106 -2.29 -5.99 -5.94
CA ILE A 106 -3.09 -4.77 -5.89
C ILE A 106 -4.33 -5.06 -5.05
N LEU A 107 -4.52 -4.27 -3.99
CA LEU A 107 -5.71 -4.26 -3.16
C LEU A 107 -6.62 -3.13 -3.65
N HIS A 108 -7.64 -3.50 -4.40
CA HIS A 108 -8.63 -2.61 -4.99
C HIS A 108 -10.00 -3.27 -4.96
N GLY A 109 -11.06 -2.47 -4.76
CA GLY A 109 -12.43 -2.94 -4.68
C GLY A 109 -13.19 -2.23 -3.55
N ASP A 110 -14.23 -2.89 -3.05
CA ASP A 110 -14.95 -2.42 -1.89
C ASP A 110 -14.14 -2.59 -0.58
N SER A 111 -14.56 -1.86 0.45
CA SER A 111 -13.87 -1.86 1.75
C SER A 111 -13.90 -3.20 2.46
N ASP A 112 -14.94 -4.03 2.25
CA ASP A 112 -15.05 -5.34 2.89
C ASP A 112 -14.00 -6.30 2.32
N TYR A 113 -13.88 -6.35 0.99
CA TYR A 113 -12.85 -7.11 0.30
C TYR A 113 -11.43 -6.67 0.72
N ILE A 114 -11.15 -5.37 0.67
CA ILE A 114 -9.82 -4.84 1.00
C ILE A 114 -9.46 -5.17 2.46
N ALA A 115 -10.37 -4.93 3.40
CA ALA A 115 -10.12 -5.20 4.82
C ALA A 115 -9.90 -6.69 5.08
N GLN A 116 -10.72 -7.57 4.48
CA GLN A 116 -10.55 -9.01 4.60
C GLN A 116 -9.19 -9.45 4.05
N ARG A 117 -8.79 -8.94 2.88
CA ARG A 117 -7.53 -9.31 2.26
C ARG A 117 -6.32 -8.84 3.07
N ILE A 118 -6.38 -7.64 3.64
CA ILE A 118 -5.35 -7.13 4.57
C ILE A 118 -5.20 -8.07 5.78
N LYS A 119 -6.31 -8.52 6.39
CA LYS A 119 -6.26 -9.44 7.55
C LYS A 119 -5.55 -10.75 7.21
N GLU A 120 -5.86 -11.33 6.05
CA GLU A 120 -5.24 -12.57 5.57
C GLU A 120 -3.73 -12.39 5.36
N LEU A 121 -3.34 -11.37 4.61
CA LEU A 121 -1.95 -11.09 4.29
C LEU A 121 -1.14 -10.74 5.54
N LYS A 122 -1.70 -9.94 6.45
CA LYS A 122 -1.08 -9.61 7.74
C LYS A 122 -0.78 -10.86 8.55
N LYS A 123 -1.72 -11.81 8.63
CA LYS A 123 -1.50 -13.10 9.32
C LYS A 123 -0.36 -13.91 8.69
N VAL A 124 -0.27 -13.93 7.36
CA VAL A 124 0.83 -14.60 6.65
C VAL A 124 2.18 -13.94 6.98
N PHE A 125 2.25 -12.61 7.03
CA PHE A 125 3.46 -11.88 7.42
C PHE A 125 3.87 -12.17 8.87
N GLU A 126 2.92 -12.18 9.81
CA GLU A 126 3.19 -12.51 11.21
C GLU A 126 3.78 -13.91 11.37
N ILE A 127 3.25 -14.90 10.64
CA ILE A 127 3.78 -16.27 10.65
C ILE A 127 5.19 -16.30 10.05
N LYS A 128 5.43 -15.65 8.91
CA LYS A 128 6.77 -15.59 8.29
C LYS A 128 7.82 -14.92 9.19
N ASN A 129 7.44 -13.85 9.90
CA ASN A 129 8.35 -13.17 10.82
C ASN A 129 8.72 -14.05 12.03
N LYS A 130 7.78 -14.86 12.53
CA LYS A 130 8.05 -15.86 13.57
C LYS A 130 8.95 -17.00 13.08
N LEU A 131 8.76 -17.47 11.84
CA LEU A 131 9.59 -18.54 11.27
C LEU A 131 11.01 -18.09 10.95
N SER A 132 11.22 -16.83 10.58
CA SER A 132 12.56 -16.26 10.30
C SER A 132 13.34 -15.85 11.55
N THR A 133 12.76 -16.04 12.74
CA THR A 133 13.42 -15.83 14.04
C THR A 133 13.74 -17.15 14.76
N LEU A 134 13.37 -18.29 14.17
CA LEU A 134 13.82 -19.64 14.54
C LEU A 134 15.10 -19.98 13.77
#